data_AF-A0A7X9M2Z8-F1
#
_entry.id   AF-A0A7X9M2Z8-F1
#
_cell.length_a   1.000
_cell.length_b   1.000
_cell.length_c   1.000
_cell.angle_alpha   90.00
_cell.angle_beta   90.00
_cell.angle_gamma   90.00
#
_symmetry.space_group_name_H-M   'P 1'
#
loop_
_entity.id
_entity.type
_entity.pdbx_description
1 polymer ?
#
loop_
_entity_poly.entity_id
_entity_poly.type
_entity_poly.pdbx_seq_one_letter_code
_entity_poly.pdbx_strand_id
1 'polypeptide(L)'
;MNDKVVNIHIKVKYNYRIYRGIGIIILEHRGRIKETHFCTLERTCNRAIIVAAINAFEFLKEPCKVNLYLQTNIGFKFLNNNKNWRNRDLGKQLINVINQGNHKVNPIDSSFHDAGKIYQSSLERRLYRFYDIFSV
;
A
#
# COMPACT_ATOMS: atom_id res chain seq x y z
N MET A 1 -25.78 5.11 7.75
CA MET A 1 -24.36 5.45 7.99
C MET A 1 -23.69 5.72 6.65
N ASN A 2 -23.14 6.92 6.44
CA ASN A 2 -22.33 7.21 5.26
C ASN A 2 -20.92 6.65 5.50
N ASP A 3 -20.60 5.52 4.87
CA ASP A 3 -19.26 4.92 4.94
C ASP A 3 -18.21 5.97 4.52
N LYS A 4 -17.23 6.27 5.39
CA LYS A 4 -16.14 7.20 5.09
C LYS A 4 -15.32 6.64 3.92
N VAL A 5 -15.13 7.45 2.89
CA VAL A 5 -14.28 7.10 1.75
C VAL A 5 -12.87 7.62 2.01
N VAL A 6 -11.88 6.72 2.01
CA VAL A 6 -10.47 7.04 2.18
C VAL A 6 -9.71 6.57 0.95
N ASN A 7 -8.90 7.43 0.35
CA ASN A 7 -7.97 7.05 -0.69
C ASN A 7 -6.62 6.75 -0.05
N ILE A 8 -6.07 5.58 -0.33
CA ILE A 8 -4.76 5.17 0.16
C ILE A 8 -3.85 4.99 -1.03
N HIS A 9 -2.78 5.77 -1.11
CA HIS A 9 -1.78 5.65 -2.16
C HIS A 9 -0.47 5.11 -1.59
N ILE A 10 0.04 4.05 -2.20
CA ILE A 10 1.26 3.38 -1.77
C ILE A 10 2.26 3.36 -2.91
N LYS A 11 3.49 3.79 -2.61
CA LYS A 11 4.67 3.62 -3.46
C LYS A 11 5.78 3.00 -2.63
N VAL A 12 6.47 2.02 -3.20
CA VAL A 12 7.61 1.35 -2.60
C VAL A 12 8.78 1.35 -3.57
N LYS A 13 9.91 1.87 -3.13
CA LYS A 13 11.20 1.69 -3.76
C LYS A 13 11.91 0.52 -3.08
N TYR A 14 12.43 -0.40 -3.87
CA TYR A 14 13.02 -1.64 -3.37
C TYR A 14 14.46 -1.81 -3.83
N ASN A 15 15.36 -2.08 -2.90
CA ASN A 15 16.76 -2.38 -3.19
C ASN A 15 17.00 -3.89 -3.03
N TYR A 16 17.17 -4.58 -4.17
CA TYR A 16 17.39 -6.02 -4.21
C TYR A 16 18.75 -6.46 -3.68
N ARG A 17 19.76 -5.58 -3.60
CA ARG A 17 21.10 -5.93 -3.11
C ARG A 17 21.12 -6.14 -1.59
N ILE A 18 20.36 -5.34 -0.85
CA ILE A 18 20.29 -5.36 0.62
C ILE A 18 18.94 -5.87 1.14
N TYR A 19 18.08 -6.38 0.25
CA TYR A 19 16.71 -6.81 0.55
C TYR A 19 15.91 -5.81 1.41
N ARG A 20 15.94 -4.53 1.03
CA ARG A 20 15.29 -3.45 1.78
C ARG A 20 14.26 -2.73 0.92
N GLY A 21 13.04 -2.63 1.42
CA GLY A 21 11.98 -1.78 0.88
C GLY A 21 11.83 -0.51 1.69
N ILE A 22 11.73 0.63 1.02
CA ILE A 22 11.34 1.92 1.62
C ILE A 22 10.11 2.38 0.87
N GLY A 23 9.09 2.81 1.58
CA GLY A 23 7.89 3.30 0.93
C GLY A 23 7.19 4.42 1.67
N ILE A 24 6.23 4.98 0.95
CA ILE A 24 5.40 6.10 1.36
C ILE A 24 3.95 5.66 1.27
N ILE A 25 3.18 6.02 2.29
CA ILE A 25 1.76 5.79 2.42
C ILE A 25 1.11 7.17 2.52
N ILE A 26 0.20 7.48 1.59
CA ILE A 26 -0.62 8.68 1.62
C ILE A 26 -2.06 8.27 1.91
N LEU A 27 -2.59 8.73 3.03
CA LEU A 27 -4.00 8.61 3.39
C LEU A 27 -4.69 9.93 3.08
N GLU A 28 -5.70 9.91 2.21
CA GLU A 28 -6.47 11.10 1.83
C GLU A 28 -7.96 10.92 2.16
N HIS A 29 -8.53 11.90 2.85
CA HIS A 29 -9.95 11.95 3.17
C HIS A 29 -10.45 13.40 3.20
N ARG A 30 -11.45 13.73 2.36
CA ARG A 30 -12.08 15.06 2.30
C ARG A 30 -11.05 16.20 2.18
N GLY A 31 -10.05 16.05 1.31
CA GLY A 31 -8.98 17.02 1.08
C GLY A 31 -7.90 17.07 2.18
N ARG A 32 -8.04 16.30 3.26
CA ARG A 32 -6.97 16.15 4.27
C ARG A 32 -6.06 15.01 3.87
N ILE A 33 -4.76 15.26 3.96
CA ILE A 33 -3.71 14.31 3.60
C ILE A 33 -2.89 14.00 4.84
N LYS A 34 -2.68 12.70 5.13
CA LYS A 34 -1.68 12.21 6.07
C LYS A 34 -0.65 11.39 5.31
N GLU A 35 0.60 11.77 5.42
CA GLU A 35 1.75 11.06 4.86
C GLU A 35 2.46 10.26 5.94
N THR A 36 2.90 9.06 5.62
CA THR A 36 3.71 8.23 6.50
C THR A 36 4.75 7.47 5.68
N HIS A 37 5.94 7.34 6.23
CA HIS A 37 7.02 6.57 5.63
C HIS A 37 7.19 5.26 6.39
N PHE A 38 7.65 4.23 5.68
CA PHE A 38 7.98 2.96 6.30
C PHE A 38 9.21 2.35 5.63
N CYS A 39 9.87 1.46 6.37
CA CYS A 39 10.91 0.59 5.85
C CYS A 39 10.59 -0.87 6.19
N THR A 40 11.10 -1.79 5.39
CA THR A 40 10.91 -3.24 5.60
C THR A 40 12.09 -4.01 5.03
N LEU A 41 12.36 -5.18 5.61
CA LEU A 41 13.37 -6.14 5.15
C LEU A 41 12.77 -7.30 4.34
N GLU A 42 11.52 -7.12 3.88
CA GLU A 42 10.82 -8.13 3.09
C GLU A 42 11.52 -8.40 1.76
N ARG A 43 11.77 -9.66 1.41
CA ARG A 43 12.70 -10.05 0.31
C ARG A 43 12.28 -9.62 -1.11
N THR A 44 11.06 -9.15 -1.31
CA THR A 44 10.57 -8.73 -2.63
C THR A 44 9.76 -7.44 -2.54
N CYS A 45 9.76 -6.67 -3.63
CA CYS A 45 8.96 -5.46 -3.74
C CYS A 45 7.46 -5.71 -3.50
N ASN A 46 6.90 -6.79 -4.06
CA ASN A 46 5.47 -7.12 -3.85
C ASN A 46 5.15 -7.39 -2.38
N ARG A 47 6.02 -8.08 -1.65
CA ARG A 47 5.83 -8.30 -0.20
C ARG A 47 5.93 -6.99 0.58
N ALA A 48 6.88 -6.13 0.23
CA ALA A 48 7.00 -4.80 0.83
C ALA A 48 5.74 -3.92 0.58
N ILE A 49 5.12 -4.01 -0.59
CA ILE A 49 3.84 -3.34 -0.88
C ILE A 49 2.71 -3.89 0.00
N ILE A 50 2.65 -5.21 0.22
CA ILE A 50 1.62 -5.81 1.11
C ILE A 50 1.81 -5.30 2.55
N VAL A 51 3.04 -5.27 3.06
CA VAL A 51 3.34 -4.72 4.39
C VAL A 51 2.93 -3.25 4.49
N ALA A 52 3.22 -2.44 3.46
CA ALA A 52 2.76 -1.06 3.41
C ALA A 52 1.23 -0.95 3.53
N ALA A 53 0.51 -1.83 2.83
CA ALA A 53 -0.95 -1.87 2.87
C ALA A 53 -1.47 -2.26 4.25
N ILE A 54 -0.87 -3.27 4.90
CA ILE A 54 -1.21 -3.67 6.27
C ILE A 54 -1.09 -2.46 7.21
N ASN A 55 0.08 -1.80 7.21
CA ASN A 55 0.32 -0.61 8.03
C ASN A 55 -0.71 0.51 7.73
N ALA A 56 -1.09 0.69 6.46
CA ALA A 56 -2.08 1.69 6.07
C ALA A 56 -3.47 1.41 6.66
N PHE A 57 -3.90 0.14 6.67
CA PHE A 57 -5.18 -0.27 7.27
C PHE A 57 -5.16 -0.16 8.80
N GLU A 58 -4.05 -0.47 9.45
CA GLU A 58 -3.90 -0.31 10.91
C GLU A 58 -4.04 1.16 11.37
N PHE A 59 -3.83 2.14 10.49
CA PHE A 59 -4.10 3.55 10.80
C PHE A 59 -5.59 3.91 10.78
N LEU A 60 -6.46 3.08 10.21
CA LEU A 60 -7.89 3.33 10.13
C LEU A 60 -8.56 2.85 11.43
N LYS A 61 -9.21 3.77 12.15
CA LYS A 61 -9.82 3.50 13.46
C LYS A 61 -11.28 3.06 13.40
N GLU A 62 -11.88 3.10 12.22
CA GLU A 62 -13.31 2.87 12.00
C GLU A 62 -13.56 2.29 10.61
N PRO A 63 -14.72 1.64 10.37
CA PRO A 63 -15.06 1.10 9.07
C PRO A 63 -15.03 2.15 7.96
N CYS A 64 -14.35 1.83 6.86
CA CYS A 64 -14.12 2.74 5.74
C CYS A 64 -14.30 2.01 4.41
N LYS A 65 -14.78 2.74 3.40
CA LYS A 65 -14.60 2.38 1.99
C LYS A 65 -13.23 2.89 1.55
N VAL A 66 -12.36 1.99 1.15
CA VAL A 66 -10.96 2.28 0.85
C VAL A 66 -10.69 2.09 -0.63
N ASN A 67 -10.27 3.14 -1.32
CA ASN A 67 -9.65 3.03 -2.65
C ASN A 67 -8.15 2.87 -2.46
N LEU A 68 -7.61 1.70 -2.76
CA LEU A 68 -6.21 1.37 -2.52
C LEU A 68 -5.43 1.42 -3.84
N TYR A 69 -4.72 2.52 -4.05
CA TYR A 69 -3.89 2.78 -5.22
C TYR A 69 -2.47 2.22 -5.02
N LEU A 70 -2.12 1.23 -5.83
CA LEU A 70 -0.84 0.53 -5.77
C LEU A 70 -0.03 0.77 -7.05
N GLN A 71 1.29 0.77 -6.93
CA GLN A 71 2.19 0.87 -8.09
C GLN A 71 2.14 -0.34 -9.03
N THR A 72 1.61 -1.48 -8.57
CA THR A 72 1.41 -2.70 -9.35
C THR A 72 0.38 -3.61 -8.66
N ASN A 73 -0.28 -4.47 -9.42
CA ASN A 73 -1.16 -5.51 -8.89
C ASN A 73 -0.37 -6.58 -8.12
N ILE A 74 -0.56 -6.63 -6.81
CA ILE A 74 0.08 -7.62 -5.92
C ILE A 74 -0.71 -8.94 -5.78
N GLY A 75 -1.68 -9.18 -6.66
CA GLY A 75 -2.54 -10.35 -6.65
C GLY A 75 -3.85 -10.14 -5.87
N PHE A 76 -4.34 -8.90 -5.77
CA PHE A 76 -5.60 -8.58 -5.08
C PHE A 76 -6.79 -9.40 -5.59
N LYS A 77 -6.82 -9.75 -6.88
CA LYS A 77 -7.85 -10.63 -7.46
C LYS A 77 -7.93 -12.02 -6.80
N PHE A 78 -6.88 -12.43 -6.09
CA PHE A 78 -6.80 -13.70 -5.37
C PHE A 78 -7.07 -13.57 -3.87
N LEU A 79 -7.40 -12.39 -3.35
CA LEU A 79 -7.77 -12.18 -1.94
C LEU A 79 -8.91 -13.10 -1.50
N ASN A 80 -9.91 -13.28 -2.36
CA ASN A 80 -11.05 -14.15 -2.07
C ASN A 80 -10.76 -15.63 -2.33
N ASN A 81 -9.64 -15.96 -2.99
CA ASN A 81 -9.30 -17.32 -3.40
C ASN A 81 -7.87 -17.70 -2.95
N ASN A 82 -7.75 -17.90 -1.63
CA ASN A 82 -6.51 -18.12 -0.88
C ASN A 82 -5.56 -19.20 -1.44
N LYS A 83 -6.06 -20.13 -2.26
CA LYS A 83 -5.26 -21.28 -2.75
C LYS A 83 -4.13 -20.87 -3.72
N ASN A 84 -4.27 -19.77 -4.47
CA ASN A 84 -3.32 -19.44 -5.57
C ASN A 84 -2.46 -18.19 -5.33
N TRP A 85 -2.51 -17.59 -4.14
CA TRP A 85 -1.74 -16.37 -3.90
C TRP A 85 -0.29 -16.65 -3.46
N ARG A 86 0.68 -16.17 -4.24
CA ARG A 86 2.13 -16.37 -4.01
C ARG A 86 2.64 -15.84 -2.66
N ASN A 87 2.05 -14.76 -2.13
CA ASN A 87 2.42 -14.13 -0.86
C ASN A 87 1.35 -14.38 0.21
N ARG A 88 0.95 -15.64 0.38
CA ARG A 88 -0.24 -16.04 1.16
C ARG A 88 -0.16 -15.63 2.63
N ASP A 89 1.02 -15.67 3.23
CA ASP A 89 1.26 -15.28 4.63
C ASP A 89 0.89 -13.82 4.89
N LEU A 90 1.51 -12.88 4.17
CA LEU A 90 1.19 -11.45 4.26
C LEU A 90 -0.22 -11.16 3.71
N GLY A 91 -0.64 -11.91 2.70
CA GLY A 91 -1.99 -11.80 2.15
C GLY A 91 -3.08 -12.09 3.18
N LYS A 92 -2.91 -13.15 3.98
CA LYS A 92 -3.81 -13.46 5.11
C LYS A 92 -3.80 -12.37 6.16
N GLN A 93 -2.62 -11.83 6.50
CA GLN A 93 -2.53 -10.72 7.45
C GLN A 93 -3.30 -9.48 6.96
N LEU A 94 -3.14 -9.13 5.68
CA LEU A 94 -3.87 -8.04 5.05
C LEU A 94 -5.39 -8.26 5.10
N ILE A 95 -5.86 -9.47 4.77
CA ILE A 95 -7.29 -9.83 4.87
C ILE A 95 -7.78 -9.68 6.30
N ASN A 96 -6.99 -10.14 7.28
CA ASN A 96 -7.36 -10.06 8.68
C ASN A 96 -7.54 -8.62 9.14
N VAL A 97 -6.60 -7.71 8.85
CA VAL A 97 -6.73 -6.30 9.26
C VAL A 97 -7.91 -5.61 8.54
N ILE A 98 -8.15 -5.93 7.26
CA ILE A 98 -9.30 -5.43 6.51
C ILE A 98 -10.62 -5.87 7.16
N ASN A 99 -10.73 -7.16 7.49
CA ASN A 99 -11.94 -7.74 8.06
C ASN A 99 -12.18 -7.30 9.51
N GLN A 100 -11.13 -7.22 10.33
CA GLN A 100 -11.22 -6.75 11.71
C GLN A 100 -11.72 -5.30 11.78
N GLY A 101 -11.26 -4.44 10.87
CA GLY A 101 -11.74 -3.05 10.76
C GLY A 101 -13.05 -2.89 9.98
N ASN A 102 -13.64 -3.98 9.47
CA ASN A 102 -14.84 -3.97 8.61
C ASN A 102 -14.71 -3.00 7.42
N HIS A 103 -13.53 -2.97 6.79
CA HIS A 103 -13.25 -2.10 5.65
C HIS A 103 -13.71 -2.74 4.35
N LYS A 104 -14.25 -1.92 3.44
CA LYS A 104 -14.56 -2.32 2.06
C LYS A 104 -13.46 -1.81 1.15
N VAL A 105 -12.75 -2.71 0.47
CA VAL A 105 -11.54 -2.34 -0.28
C VAL A 105 -11.75 -2.46 -1.78
N ASN A 106 -11.43 -1.38 -2.49
CA ASN A 106 -11.35 -1.30 -3.93
C ASN A 106 -9.88 -1.13 -4.36
N PRO A 107 -9.19 -2.20 -4.79
CA PRO A 107 -7.80 -2.12 -5.23
C PRO A 107 -7.68 -1.55 -6.64
N ILE A 108 -6.75 -0.62 -6.82
CA ILE A 108 -6.52 0.08 -8.08
C ILE A 108 -5.04 -0.03 -8.43
N ASP A 109 -4.73 -0.70 -9.53
CA ASP A 109 -3.39 -0.75 -10.07
C ASP A 109 -3.13 0.51 -10.91
N SER A 110 -2.32 1.41 -10.33
CA SER A 110 -2.00 2.72 -10.88
C SER A 110 -1.19 2.65 -12.17
N SER A 111 -0.64 1.48 -12.51
CA SER A 111 0.13 1.30 -13.75
C SER A 111 -0.74 1.26 -15.00
N PHE A 112 -2.05 0.99 -14.89
CA PHE A 112 -2.95 0.88 -16.03
C PHE A 112 -3.51 2.21 -16.56
N HIS A 113 -3.36 3.32 -15.82
CA HIS A 113 -3.93 4.62 -16.21
C HIS A 113 -2.93 5.77 -16.00
N ASP A 114 -2.93 6.74 -16.91
CA ASP A 114 -1.86 7.76 -16.96
C ASP A 114 -1.85 8.68 -15.75
N ALA A 115 -3.02 9.07 -15.24
CA ALA A 115 -3.12 9.81 -13.97
C ALA A 115 -2.46 9.05 -12.80
N GLY A 116 -2.59 7.72 -12.79
CA GLY A 116 -1.99 6.85 -11.78
C GLY A 116 -0.48 6.82 -11.91
N LYS A 117 0.04 6.64 -13.14
CA LYS A 117 1.48 6.69 -13.43
C LYS A 117 2.10 8.03 -13.03
N ILE A 118 1.44 9.14 -13.34
CA ILE A 118 1.89 10.50 -12.97
C ILE A 118 1.97 10.63 -11.45
N TYR A 119 0.91 10.21 -10.74
CA TYR A 119 0.89 10.30 -9.27
C TYR A 119 1.95 9.40 -8.63
N GLN A 120 2.11 8.16 -9.11
CA GLN A 120 3.16 7.24 -8.65
C GLN A 120 4.57 7.81 -8.91
N SER A 121 4.78 8.53 -10.00
CA SER A 121 6.05 9.21 -10.29
C SER A 121 6.30 10.37 -9.31
N SER A 122 5.26 11.11 -8.93
CA SER A 122 5.34 12.15 -7.90
C SER A 122 5.71 11.58 -6.52
N LEU A 123 5.08 10.47 -6.12
CA LEU A 123 5.41 9.76 -4.88
C LEU A 123 6.85 9.24 -4.88
N GLU A 124 7.32 8.74 -6.03
CA GLU A 124 8.70 8.28 -6.17
C GLU A 124 9.70 9.42 -5.93
N ARG A 125 9.47 10.60 -6.53
CA ARG A 125 10.29 11.81 -6.29
C ARG A 125 10.31 12.23 -4.83
N ARG A 126 9.18 12.11 -4.12
CA ARG A 126 9.10 12.37 -2.67
C ARG A 126 9.95 11.38 -1.89
N LEU A 127 9.85 10.09 -2.21
CA LEU A 127 10.66 9.02 -1.61
C LEU A 127 12.16 9.24 -1.78
N TYR A 128 12.63 9.76 -2.93
CA TYR A 128 14.05 10.06 -3.13
C TYR A 128 14.59 11.03 -2.08
N ARG A 129 13.81 12.03 -1.65
CA ARG A 129 14.23 12.97 -0.59
C ARG A 129 14.45 12.30 0.77
N PHE A 130 13.82 11.14 0.99
CA PHE A 130 13.98 10.34 2.21
C PHE A 130 15.03 9.24 2.07
N TYR A 131 15.42 8.88 0.85
CA TYR A 131 16.32 7.76 0.59
C TYR A 131 17.72 8.01 1.15
N ASP A 132 18.20 9.27 1.14
CA ASP A 132 19.50 9.64 1.70
C ASP A 132 19.59 9.39 3.22
N ILE A 133 18.45 9.41 3.93
CA ILE A 133 18.37 9.15 5.37
C ILE A 133 18.51 7.65 5.69
N PHE A 134 18.10 6.77 4.78
CA PHE A 134 18.07 5.31 5.00
C PHE A 134 19.18 4.55 4.25
N SER A 135 20.10 5.27 3.61
CA SER A 135 21.24 4.74 2.84
C SER A 135 22.52 4.60 3.66
N VAL A 136 22.45 4.78 4.98
CA VAL A 136 23.53 4.49 5.94
C VAL A 136 23.52 3.02 6.33
#